data_AF-A0A8H6YYP8-F1
#
_entry.id   AF-A0A8H6YYP8-F1
#
_cell.length_a   1.000
_cell.length_b   1.000
_cell.length_c   1.000
_cell.angle_alpha   90.00
_cell.angle_beta   90.00
_cell.angle_gamma   90.00
#
_symmetry.space_group_name_H-M   'P 1'
#
loop_
_entity.id
_entity.type
_entity.pdbx_description
1 polymer ?
#
loop_
_entity_poly.entity_id
_entity_poly.type
_entity_poly.pdbx_seq_one_letter_code
_entity_poly.pdbx_strand_id
1 'polypeptide(L)'
;MCAHSRVEANMQPDDALDLKAIVRSLLAAVAYTPSIGPEIIKGSMDELENAVMKEVRSWNVDDGQHGAVFASLAAKAASIVEFCYHNHTFEVKVSIALYSWFFFYIDDIASEQSLEDYQRRFLLGFPQEDPVLVHLNTTLGRMYNYWDPICANLIGCAALECLSGTLLENRPEISKMAVRPGAISWPKYLRTMSGVGPGYSCAIFPKQTHRDISAYIQILPDIGDYFCLANDVLSFYKEELAGETTNQVHLRADTTGKHPKRVLIEMVEEVRDLHIRITTTLEEQPEALAAWKTFEYGYMCVALLLGFSVSSFMIQKCVASVN
;
A
#
# COMPACT_ATOMS: atom_id res chain seq x y z
N MET A 1 -0.92 23.40 -17.72
CA MET A 1 -1.04 22.21 -18.59
C MET A 1 -0.26 21.10 -17.92
N CYS A 2 -0.94 20.07 -17.42
CA CYS A 2 -0.33 19.04 -16.59
C CYS A 2 0.65 18.20 -17.41
N ALA A 3 1.77 17.79 -16.82
CA ALA A 3 2.74 16.89 -17.46
C ALA A 3 2.05 15.62 -18.03
N HIS A 4 0.94 15.20 -17.44
CA HIS A 4 0.15 14.03 -17.83
C HIS A 4 -0.50 14.11 -19.22
N SER A 5 -0.92 15.30 -19.69
CA SER A 5 -1.54 15.43 -21.03
C SER A 5 -0.53 15.29 -22.18
N ARG A 6 0.76 15.27 -21.88
CA ARG A 6 1.83 14.95 -22.85
C ARG A 6 2.26 13.48 -22.81
N VAL A 7 1.93 12.74 -21.75
CA VAL A 7 2.45 11.38 -21.49
C VAL A 7 1.52 10.29 -22.03
N GLU A 8 0.20 10.48 -22.00
CA GLU A 8 -0.76 9.61 -22.71
C GLU A 8 -0.50 9.54 -24.23
N ALA A 9 0.20 10.52 -24.80
CA ALA A 9 0.55 10.58 -26.22
C ALA A 9 1.71 9.64 -26.61
N ASN A 10 2.44 9.06 -25.65
CA ASN A 10 3.65 8.28 -25.90
C ASN A 10 3.47 6.75 -25.85
N MET A 11 2.34 6.25 -25.34
CA MET A 11 2.06 4.81 -25.31
C MET A 11 1.26 4.40 -26.55
N GLN A 12 1.61 3.27 -27.16
CA GLN A 12 0.85 2.80 -28.32
C GLN A 12 -0.59 2.46 -27.87
N PRO A 13 -1.63 2.82 -28.66
CA PRO A 13 -3.02 2.57 -28.30
C PRO A 13 -3.35 1.10 -27.95
N ASP A 14 -2.65 0.16 -28.59
CA ASP A 14 -2.83 -1.28 -28.39
C ASP A 14 -2.35 -1.74 -27.01
N ASP A 15 -1.22 -1.23 -26.52
CA ASP A 15 -0.70 -1.52 -25.18
C ASP A 15 -1.65 -1.00 -24.08
N ALA A 16 -2.32 0.14 -24.32
CA ALA A 16 -3.29 0.71 -23.40
C ALA A 16 -4.58 -0.11 -23.32
N LEU A 17 -5.01 -0.68 -24.43
CA LEU A 17 -6.17 -1.57 -24.51
C LEU A 17 -5.90 -2.90 -23.78
N ASP A 18 -4.69 -3.43 -23.94
CA ASP A 18 -4.25 -4.66 -23.27
C ASP A 18 -4.21 -4.52 -21.75
N LEU A 19 -3.65 -3.44 -21.21
CA LEU A 19 -3.59 -3.21 -19.76
C LEU A 19 -4.98 -3.06 -19.13
N LYS A 20 -5.90 -2.38 -19.82
CA LYS A 20 -7.31 -2.30 -19.37
C LYS A 20 -7.98 -3.68 -19.34
N ALA A 21 -7.66 -4.55 -20.29
CA ALA A 21 -8.20 -5.91 -20.29
C ALA A 21 -7.67 -6.72 -19.09
N ILE A 22 -6.38 -6.60 -18.77
CA ILE A 22 -5.75 -7.27 -17.62
C ILE A 22 -6.38 -6.80 -16.30
N VAL A 23 -6.62 -5.50 -16.12
CA VAL A 23 -7.31 -4.99 -14.92
C VAL A 23 -8.75 -5.49 -14.83
N ARG A 24 -9.49 -5.56 -15.95
CA ARG A 24 -10.83 -6.17 -15.94
C ARG A 24 -10.77 -7.65 -15.55
N SER A 25 -9.78 -8.40 -16.04
CA SER A 25 -9.57 -9.79 -15.64
C SER A 25 -9.30 -9.91 -14.15
N LEU A 26 -8.48 -9.02 -13.57
CA LEU A 26 -8.25 -8.99 -12.13
C LEU A 26 -9.54 -8.73 -11.34
N LEU A 27 -10.30 -7.70 -11.70
CA LEU A 27 -11.56 -7.37 -11.02
C LEU A 27 -12.58 -8.51 -11.10
N ALA A 28 -12.67 -9.17 -12.25
CA ALA A 28 -13.53 -10.34 -12.42
C ALA A 28 -13.02 -11.53 -11.57
N ALA A 29 -11.71 -11.75 -11.50
CA ALA A 29 -11.12 -12.88 -10.80
C ALA A 29 -11.36 -12.85 -9.27
N VAL A 30 -11.47 -11.64 -8.69
CA VAL A 30 -11.78 -11.46 -7.26
C VAL A 30 -13.25 -11.15 -7.00
N ALA A 31 -14.12 -11.28 -8.01
CA ALA A 31 -15.53 -10.93 -7.96
C ALA A 31 -15.77 -9.53 -7.36
N TYR A 32 -14.95 -8.56 -7.77
CA TYR A 32 -14.93 -7.23 -7.18
C TYR A 32 -16.30 -6.57 -7.28
N THR A 33 -16.82 -6.17 -6.12
CA THR A 33 -18.02 -5.34 -6.00
C THR A 33 -17.67 -4.12 -5.15
N PRO A 34 -17.94 -2.89 -5.61
CA PRO A 34 -17.65 -1.70 -4.80
C PRO A 34 -18.44 -1.75 -3.49
N SER A 35 -17.74 -1.80 -2.37
CA SER A 35 -18.36 -1.83 -1.03
C SER A 35 -18.92 -0.47 -0.61
N ILE A 36 -18.25 0.62 -1.02
CA ILE A 36 -18.63 1.98 -0.67
C ILE A 36 -18.23 2.96 -1.78
N GLY A 37 -19.11 3.92 -2.08
CA GLY A 37 -18.84 4.95 -3.09
C GLY A 37 -17.98 6.10 -2.54
N PRO A 38 -17.12 6.75 -3.35
CA PRO A 38 -16.30 7.88 -2.91
C PRO A 38 -17.10 9.02 -2.25
N GLU A 39 -18.32 9.25 -2.73
CA GLU A 39 -19.21 10.30 -2.22
C GLU A 39 -19.70 10.02 -0.79
N ILE A 40 -19.81 8.74 -0.41
CA ILE A 40 -20.32 8.34 0.91
C ILE A 40 -19.25 8.58 1.98
N ILE A 41 -17.99 8.32 1.67
CA ILE A 41 -16.88 8.44 2.63
C ILE A 41 -16.24 9.82 2.66
N LYS A 42 -16.55 10.70 1.71
CA LYS A 42 -15.87 12.01 1.57
C LYS A 42 -15.85 12.83 2.86
N GLY A 43 -17.00 12.95 3.55
CA GLY A 43 -17.06 13.72 4.80
C GLY A 43 -16.21 13.10 5.93
N SER A 44 -16.20 11.77 6.03
CA SER A 44 -15.37 11.02 6.99
C SER A 44 -13.88 11.13 6.65
N MET A 45 -13.54 11.16 5.35
CA MET A 45 -12.18 11.34 4.85
C MET A 45 -11.62 12.73 5.19
N ASP A 46 -12.40 13.79 4.98
CA ASP A 46 -12.00 15.16 5.35
C ASP A 46 -11.77 15.26 6.87
N GLU A 47 -12.60 14.61 7.68
CA GLU A 47 -12.42 14.56 9.15
C GLU A 47 -11.13 13.85 9.54
N LEU A 48 -10.85 12.69 8.94
CA LEU A 48 -9.65 11.90 9.20
C LEU A 48 -8.37 12.63 8.74
N GLU A 49 -8.39 13.25 7.56
CA GLU A 49 -7.29 14.07 7.05
C GLU A 49 -6.96 15.21 8.02
N ASN A 50 -8.00 15.92 8.50
CA ASN A 50 -7.83 17.00 9.47
C ASN A 50 -7.25 16.50 10.80
N ALA A 51 -7.64 15.31 11.26
CA ALA A 51 -7.09 14.72 12.48
C ALA A 51 -5.60 14.36 12.33
N VAL A 52 -5.21 13.76 11.21
CA VAL A 52 -3.80 13.47 10.88
C VAL A 52 -3.00 14.77 10.80
N MET A 53 -3.49 15.77 10.06
CA MET A 53 -2.80 17.05 9.92
C MET A 53 -2.70 17.82 11.23
N LYS A 54 -3.71 17.72 12.11
CA LYS A 54 -3.63 18.30 13.46
C LYS A 54 -2.47 17.69 14.24
N GLU A 55 -2.27 16.37 14.15
CA GLU A 55 -1.15 15.69 14.82
C GLU A 55 0.19 16.06 14.18
N VAL A 56 0.32 16.02 12.85
CA VAL A 56 1.55 16.39 12.14
C VAL A 56 1.95 17.85 12.44
N ARG A 57 1.00 18.79 12.45
CA ARG A 57 1.26 20.19 12.81
C ARG A 57 1.73 20.35 14.26
N SER A 58 1.26 19.49 15.17
CA SER A 58 1.65 19.54 16.58
C SER A 58 3.14 19.22 16.81
N TRP A 59 3.79 18.57 15.85
CA TRP A 59 5.22 18.28 15.88
C TRP A 59 6.08 19.52 15.64
N ASN A 60 5.51 20.59 15.06
CA ASN A 60 6.21 21.83 14.72
C ASN A 60 7.44 21.61 13.82
N VAL A 61 7.31 20.68 12.86
CA VAL A 61 8.38 20.25 11.94
C VAL A 61 8.24 20.83 10.53
N ASP A 62 7.12 21.49 10.22
CA ASP A 62 6.91 22.15 8.94
C ASP A 62 7.68 23.49 8.92
N ASP A 63 8.69 23.56 8.08
CA ASP A 63 9.51 24.75 7.83
C ASP A 63 8.85 25.75 6.86
N GLY A 64 7.58 25.50 6.50
CA GLY A 64 6.81 26.29 5.55
C GLY A 64 7.03 25.88 4.09
N GLN A 65 7.94 24.93 3.82
CA GLN A 65 8.19 24.40 2.47
C GLN A 65 7.39 23.12 2.20
N HIS A 66 7.08 22.35 3.25
CA HIS A 66 6.52 21.01 3.11
C HIS A 66 5.03 20.91 3.47
N GLY A 67 4.41 21.97 4.00
CA GLY A 67 3.01 21.94 4.43
C GLY A 67 2.00 21.44 3.39
N ALA A 68 2.18 21.80 2.11
CA ALA A 68 1.34 21.31 1.02
C ALA A 68 1.57 19.82 0.73
N VAL A 69 2.83 19.36 0.83
CA VAL A 69 3.18 17.94 0.64
C VAL A 69 2.64 17.12 1.80
N PHE A 70 2.80 17.56 3.05
CA PHE A 70 2.27 16.89 4.24
C PHE A 70 0.74 16.75 4.18
N ALA A 71 0.04 17.78 3.71
CA ALA A 71 -1.40 17.71 3.47
C ALA A 71 -1.74 16.68 2.38
N SER A 72 -0.98 16.64 1.30
CA SER A 72 -1.15 15.60 0.26
C SER A 72 -0.93 14.19 0.81
N LEU A 73 0.08 13.98 1.64
CA LEU A 73 0.32 12.69 2.30
C LEU A 73 -0.84 12.31 3.24
N ALA A 74 -1.39 13.28 3.97
CA ALA A 74 -2.55 13.06 4.85
C ALA A 74 -3.81 12.69 4.05
N ALA A 75 -4.05 13.34 2.92
CA ALA A 75 -5.16 13.01 2.03
C ALA A 75 -5.01 11.58 1.45
N LYS A 76 -3.79 11.20 1.01
CA LYS A 76 -3.50 9.83 0.54
C LYS A 76 -3.77 8.80 1.66
N ALA A 77 -3.28 9.07 2.87
CA ALA A 77 -3.46 8.20 4.02
C ALA A 77 -4.94 8.07 4.44
N ALA A 78 -5.67 9.18 4.52
CA ALA A 78 -7.09 9.18 4.84
C ALA A 78 -7.91 8.40 3.80
N SER A 79 -7.58 8.54 2.51
CA SER A 79 -8.22 7.78 1.42
C SER A 79 -8.06 6.27 1.61
N ILE A 80 -6.82 5.78 1.79
CA ILE A 80 -6.59 4.35 2.08
C ILE A 80 -7.42 3.91 3.28
N VAL A 81 -7.42 4.70 4.36
CA VAL A 81 -8.05 4.30 5.60
C VAL A 81 -9.57 4.25 5.51
N GLU A 82 -10.21 5.25 4.90
CA GLU A 82 -11.66 5.26 4.76
C GLU A 82 -12.16 4.18 3.79
N PHE A 83 -11.45 3.91 2.70
CA PHE A 83 -11.88 2.83 1.82
C PHE A 83 -11.69 1.45 2.48
N CYS A 84 -10.53 1.20 3.08
CA CYS A 84 -10.15 -0.15 3.52
C CYS A 84 -10.54 -0.48 4.97
N TYR A 85 -10.78 0.53 5.81
CA TYR A 85 -11.01 0.36 7.26
C TYR A 85 -12.16 1.25 7.79
N HIS A 86 -13.14 1.60 6.96
CA HIS A 86 -14.27 2.47 7.37
C HIS A 86 -15.05 1.95 8.59
N ASN A 87 -15.05 0.64 8.84
CA ASN A 87 -15.74 0.03 9.98
C ASN A 87 -14.99 0.16 11.32
N HIS A 88 -13.75 0.65 11.29
CA HIS A 88 -12.96 0.85 12.50
C HIS A 88 -13.38 2.13 13.24
N THR A 89 -13.20 2.14 14.56
CA THR A 89 -13.37 3.37 15.36
C THR A 89 -12.46 4.48 14.86
N PHE A 90 -12.86 5.73 15.03
CA PHE A 90 -12.10 6.88 14.55
C PHE A 90 -10.65 6.91 15.04
N GLU A 91 -10.39 6.55 16.30
CA GLU A 91 -9.06 6.54 16.90
C GLU A 91 -8.13 5.47 16.29
N VAL A 92 -8.69 4.31 15.95
CA VAL A 92 -7.98 3.26 15.20
C VAL A 92 -7.67 3.76 13.79
N LYS A 93 -8.64 4.38 13.12
CA LYS A 93 -8.45 4.98 11.79
C LYS A 93 -7.33 6.03 11.81
N VAL A 94 -7.29 6.94 12.78
CA VAL A 94 -6.21 7.92 12.96
C VAL A 94 -4.85 7.23 13.11
N SER A 95 -4.78 6.14 13.87
CA SER A 95 -3.52 5.41 14.07
C SER A 95 -3.01 4.75 12.79
N ILE A 96 -3.89 4.11 12.02
CA ILE A 96 -3.54 3.54 10.69
C ILE A 96 -3.17 4.66 9.71
N ALA A 97 -3.87 5.80 9.75
CA ALA A 97 -3.62 6.91 8.85
C ALA A 97 -2.26 7.56 9.13
N LEU A 98 -1.87 7.72 10.39
CA LEU A 98 -0.51 8.19 10.74
C LEU A 98 0.57 7.21 10.30
N TYR A 99 0.35 5.90 10.49
CA TYR A 99 1.25 4.87 9.99
C TYR A 99 1.43 4.96 8.47
N SER A 100 0.33 5.08 7.74
CA SER A 100 0.31 5.23 6.28
C SER A 100 0.97 6.54 5.83
N TRP A 101 0.78 7.63 6.60
CA TRP A 101 1.42 8.92 6.34
C TRP A 101 2.95 8.82 6.42
N PHE A 102 3.48 8.11 7.42
CA PHE A 102 4.92 7.87 7.53
C PHE A 102 5.46 7.02 6.38
N PHE A 103 4.69 6.02 5.91
CA PHE A 103 5.08 5.25 4.74
C PHE A 103 5.29 6.15 3.51
N PHE A 104 4.35 7.06 3.24
CA PHE A 104 4.53 8.02 2.15
C PHE A 104 5.65 9.03 2.42
N TYR A 105 5.87 9.44 3.66
CA TYR A 105 6.99 10.31 4.00
C TYR A 105 8.33 9.64 3.71
N ILE A 106 8.48 8.36 4.08
CA ILE A 106 9.68 7.55 3.84
C ILE A 106 9.95 7.43 2.34
N ASP A 107 8.91 7.21 1.55
CA ASP A 107 9.00 7.01 0.09
C ASP A 107 9.23 8.32 -0.68
N ASP A 108 8.47 9.37 -0.37
CA ASP A 108 8.45 10.61 -1.16
C ASP A 108 9.46 11.68 -0.67
N ILE A 109 9.87 11.68 0.60
CA ILE A 109 10.52 12.85 1.25
C ILE A 109 11.80 12.51 2.00
N ALA A 110 11.82 11.42 2.78
CA ALA A 110 12.90 11.14 3.70
C ALA A 110 14.26 11.04 2.98
N SER A 111 15.29 11.63 3.59
CA SER A 111 16.64 11.55 3.02
C SER A 111 17.22 10.14 3.19
N GLU A 112 18.04 9.71 2.23
CA GLU A 112 18.75 8.42 2.31
C GLU A 112 19.51 8.28 3.64
N GLN A 113 20.24 9.33 4.06
CA GLN A 113 20.96 9.36 5.33
C GLN A 113 20.04 9.16 6.55
N SER A 114 18.87 9.79 6.55
CA SER A 114 17.87 9.64 7.62
C SER A 114 17.43 8.18 7.74
N LEU A 115 17.18 7.52 6.61
CA LEU A 115 16.74 6.12 6.56
C LEU A 115 17.84 5.15 7.01
N GLU A 116 19.08 5.37 6.56
CA GLU A 116 20.24 4.52 6.91
C GLU A 116 20.51 4.46 8.41
N ASP A 117 20.45 5.62 9.06
CA ASP A 117 20.76 5.72 10.48
C ASP A 117 19.57 5.34 11.38
N TYR A 118 18.35 5.31 10.85
CA TYR A 118 17.13 5.20 11.64
C TYR A 118 17.12 3.97 12.55
N GLN A 119 17.31 2.77 11.98
CA GLN A 119 17.20 1.51 12.73
C GLN A 119 18.31 1.40 13.77
N ARG A 120 19.54 1.82 13.44
CA ARG A 120 20.66 1.84 14.39
C ARG A 120 20.34 2.73 15.60
N ARG A 121 19.82 3.94 15.36
CA ARG A 121 19.45 4.88 16.42
C ARG A 121 18.28 4.36 17.25
N PHE A 122 17.27 3.80 16.59
CA PHE A 122 16.12 3.17 17.24
C PHE A 122 16.56 2.06 18.21
N LEU A 123 17.40 1.13 17.75
CA LEU A 123 17.87 -0.01 18.56
C LEU A 123 18.78 0.42 19.73
N LEU A 124 19.56 1.48 19.55
CA LEU A 124 20.47 2.01 20.58
C LEU A 124 19.80 3.05 21.50
N GLY A 125 18.54 3.39 21.28
CA GLY A 125 17.81 4.40 22.04
C GLY A 125 18.33 5.83 21.82
N PHE A 126 18.96 6.10 20.68
CA PHE A 126 19.38 7.44 20.31
C PHE A 126 18.24 8.23 19.64
N PRO A 127 18.19 9.55 19.82
CA PRO A 127 17.28 10.40 19.07
C PRO A 127 17.49 10.24 17.56
N GLN A 128 16.38 10.25 16.81
CA GLN A 128 16.44 10.38 15.35
C GLN A 128 16.87 11.81 14.98
N GLU A 129 17.67 11.94 13.92
CA GLU A 129 18.09 13.25 13.42
C GLU A 129 17.02 13.92 12.58
N ASP A 130 16.27 13.10 11.86
CA ASP A 130 15.14 13.55 11.09
C ASP A 130 14.01 14.01 12.03
N PRO A 131 13.60 15.29 11.95
CA PRO A 131 12.63 15.86 12.86
C PRO A 131 11.23 15.25 12.68
N VAL A 132 10.94 14.63 11.54
CA VAL A 132 9.68 13.94 11.29
C VAL A 132 9.79 12.49 11.78
N LEU A 133 10.83 11.76 11.37
CA LEU A 133 10.95 10.33 11.71
C LEU A 133 11.09 10.07 13.21
N VAL A 134 11.52 11.04 14.02
CA VAL A 134 11.48 10.90 15.51
C VAL A 134 10.08 10.56 16.04
N HIS A 135 9.02 11.00 15.34
CA HIS A 135 7.64 10.74 15.72
C HIS A 135 7.13 9.36 15.30
N LEU A 136 7.79 8.69 14.35
CA LEU A 136 7.45 7.33 13.95
C LEU A 136 7.54 6.37 15.14
N ASN A 137 8.55 6.50 16.02
CA ASN A 137 8.67 5.70 17.24
C ASN A 137 7.41 5.74 18.11
N THR A 138 6.87 6.94 18.34
CA THR A 138 5.66 7.15 19.15
C THR A 138 4.44 6.56 18.45
N THR A 139 4.35 6.70 17.13
CA THR A 139 3.29 6.10 16.31
C THR A 139 3.32 4.58 16.38
N LEU A 140 4.50 3.95 16.27
CA LEU A 140 4.65 2.50 16.41
C LEU A 140 4.29 2.03 17.83
N GLY A 141 4.69 2.78 18.86
CA GLY A 141 4.28 2.51 20.25
C GLY A 141 2.77 2.59 20.47
N ARG A 142 2.07 3.47 19.75
CA ARG A 142 0.60 3.62 19.82
C ARG A 142 -0.12 2.35 19.33
N MET A 143 0.48 1.55 18.45
CA MET A 143 -0.16 0.35 17.90
C MET A 143 -0.55 -0.66 18.98
N TYR A 144 0.22 -0.76 20.06
CA TYR A 144 -0.09 -1.66 21.18
C TYR A 144 -1.40 -1.31 21.91
N ASN A 145 -1.91 -0.09 21.74
CA ASN A 145 -3.21 0.29 22.29
C ASN A 145 -4.38 -0.41 21.58
N TYR A 146 -4.23 -0.75 20.30
CA TYR A 146 -5.33 -1.19 19.44
C TYR A 146 -5.18 -2.60 18.88
N TRP A 147 -3.96 -3.13 18.78
CA TRP A 147 -3.70 -4.47 18.24
C TRP A 147 -3.15 -5.42 19.31
N ASP A 148 -3.33 -6.72 19.07
CA ASP A 148 -2.65 -7.76 19.83
C ASP A 148 -1.12 -7.53 19.80
N PRO A 149 -0.36 -7.81 20.87
CA PRO A 149 1.08 -7.59 20.88
C PRO A 149 1.83 -8.26 19.72
N ILE A 150 1.39 -9.43 19.25
CA ILE A 150 1.99 -10.08 18.07
C ILE A 150 1.75 -9.24 16.82
N CYS A 151 0.51 -8.81 16.58
CA CYS A 151 0.17 -7.93 15.46
C CYS A 151 0.88 -6.57 15.54
N ALA A 152 0.97 -5.97 16.73
CA ALA A 152 1.68 -4.71 16.95
C ALA A 152 3.19 -4.85 16.66
N ASN A 153 3.80 -5.99 17.05
CA ASN A 153 5.18 -6.30 16.68
C ASN A 153 5.34 -6.40 15.17
N LEU A 154 4.44 -7.12 14.48
CA LEU A 154 4.50 -7.27 13.02
C LEU A 154 4.33 -5.94 12.29
N ILE A 155 3.45 -5.05 12.77
CA ILE A 155 3.32 -3.68 12.24
C ILE A 155 4.63 -2.90 12.42
N GLY A 156 5.24 -2.99 13.62
CA GLY A 156 6.53 -2.37 13.89
C GLY A 156 7.66 -2.90 13.00
N CYS A 157 7.76 -4.23 12.87
CA CYS A 157 8.73 -4.89 11.99
C CYS A 157 8.56 -4.45 10.54
N ALA A 158 7.34 -4.45 10.02
CA ALA A 158 7.05 -4.03 8.65
C ALA A 158 7.50 -2.57 8.39
N ALA A 159 7.25 -1.65 9.32
CA ALA A 159 7.74 -0.28 9.19
C ALA A 159 9.28 -0.19 9.19
N LEU A 160 9.95 -0.97 10.03
CA LEU A 160 11.41 -1.00 10.07
C LEU A 160 12.01 -1.64 8.80
N GLU A 161 11.39 -2.70 8.29
CA GLU A 161 11.76 -3.33 7.02
C GLU A 161 11.56 -2.38 5.84
N CYS A 162 10.49 -1.57 5.85
CA CYS A 162 10.22 -0.57 4.82
C CYS A 162 11.37 0.43 4.66
N LEU A 163 11.94 0.93 5.75
CA LEU A 163 13.08 1.85 5.69
C LEU A 163 14.26 1.22 4.92
N SER A 164 14.55 -0.06 5.20
CA SER A 164 15.56 -0.81 4.48
C SER A 164 15.14 -1.10 3.03
N GLY A 165 13.87 -1.44 2.80
CA GLY A 165 13.31 -1.68 1.46
C GLY A 165 13.45 -0.46 0.56
N THR A 166 13.06 0.73 1.04
CA THR A 166 13.20 2.00 0.33
C THR A 166 14.67 2.32 0.02
N LEU A 167 15.60 2.00 0.91
CA LEU A 167 17.04 2.12 0.62
C LEU A 167 17.47 1.15 -0.49
N LEU A 168 17.00 -0.10 -0.47
CA LEU A 168 17.32 -1.08 -1.52
C LEU A 168 16.76 -0.64 -2.89
N GLU A 169 15.59 -0.02 -2.93
CA GLU A 169 14.95 0.47 -4.15
C GLU A 169 15.63 1.72 -4.72
N ASN A 170 16.16 2.59 -3.86
CA ASN A 170 16.66 3.90 -4.29
C ASN A 170 18.18 4.01 -4.38
N ARG A 171 18.94 3.23 -3.61
CA ARG A 171 20.42 3.29 -3.61
C ARG A 171 20.98 3.00 -5.01
N PRO A 172 21.75 3.90 -5.63
CA PRO A 172 22.20 3.73 -7.01
C PRO A 172 22.97 2.43 -7.27
N GLU A 173 23.73 1.93 -6.29
CA GLU A 173 24.48 0.68 -6.41
C GLU A 173 23.58 -0.55 -6.52
N ILE A 174 22.35 -0.46 -6.01
CA ILE A 174 21.39 -1.56 -5.94
C ILE A 174 20.30 -1.36 -7.01
N SER A 175 19.72 -0.17 -7.10
CA SER A 175 18.64 0.16 -8.04
C SER A 175 19.06 0.07 -9.51
N LYS A 176 20.35 0.31 -9.81
CA LYS A 176 20.93 0.18 -11.16
C LYS A 176 21.65 -1.15 -11.37
N MET A 177 21.63 -2.04 -10.37
CA MET A 177 22.23 -3.36 -10.48
C MET A 177 21.44 -4.20 -11.50
N ALA A 178 22.15 -4.88 -12.40
CA ALA A 178 21.53 -5.91 -13.22
C ALA A 178 21.09 -7.09 -12.34
N VAL A 179 19.79 -7.38 -12.32
CA VAL A 179 19.26 -8.55 -11.63
C VAL A 179 19.66 -9.80 -12.38
N ARG A 180 20.24 -10.77 -11.67
CA ARG A 180 20.72 -12.03 -12.28
C ARG A 180 19.58 -13.03 -12.43
N PRO A 181 19.52 -13.83 -13.51
CA PRO A 181 18.46 -14.83 -13.69
C PRO A 181 18.30 -15.83 -12.53
N GLY A 182 19.39 -16.16 -11.83
CA GLY A 182 19.35 -17.06 -10.66
C GLY A 182 18.77 -16.45 -9.39
N ALA A 183 18.55 -15.13 -9.33
CA ALA A 183 18.07 -14.41 -8.15
C ALA A 183 16.53 -14.43 -8.05
N ILE A 184 15.90 -15.60 -8.26
CA ILE A 184 14.44 -15.74 -8.42
C ILE A 184 13.64 -15.22 -7.21
N SER A 185 14.19 -15.29 -6.01
CA SER A 185 13.54 -14.81 -4.78
C SER A 185 13.71 -13.31 -4.55
N TRP A 186 14.63 -12.64 -5.25
CA TRP A 186 14.96 -11.24 -5.03
C TRP A 186 13.77 -10.29 -5.22
N PRO A 187 12.98 -10.39 -6.32
CA PRO A 187 11.84 -9.48 -6.53
C PRO A 187 10.84 -9.56 -5.37
N LYS A 188 10.42 -10.78 -5.00
CA LYS A 188 9.49 -10.98 -3.88
C LYS A 188 10.06 -10.44 -2.56
N TYR A 189 11.33 -10.74 -2.26
CA TYR A 189 11.97 -10.27 -1.03
C TYR A 189 12.00 -8.75 -0.94
N LEU A 190 12.47 -8.07 -2.00
CA LEU A 190 12.51 -6.62 -2.06
C LEU A 190 11.11 -6.03 -1.85
N ARG A 191 10.12 -6.56 -2.57
CA ARG A 191 8.73 -6.12 -2.47
C ARG A 191 8.12 -6.33 -1.08
N THR A 192 8.41 -7.44 -0.42
CA THR A 192 7.95 -7.70 0.95
C THR A 192 8.53 -6.66 1.92
N MET A 193 9.80 -6.28 1.74
CA MET A 193 10.43 -5.27 2.59
C MET A 193 9.83 -3.88 2.38
N SER A 194 9.73 -3.40 1.14
CA SER A 194 9.22 -2.06 0.85
C SER A 194 7.70 -1.96 0.97
N GLY A 195 6.96 -3.05 0.81
CA GLY A 195 5.51 -3.01 0.66
C GLY A 195 4.67 -2.95 1.93
N VAL A 196 5.26 -3.06 3.12
CA VAL A 196 4.57 -3.02 4.43
C VAL A 196 3.31 -3.93 4.54
N GLY A 197 3.24 -5.00 3.74
CA GLY A 197 2.10 -5.93 3.69
C GLY A 197 1.72 -6.53 5.06
N PRO A 198 2.68 -6.96 5.91
CA PRO A 198 2.37 -7.43 7.26
C PRO A 198 1.74 -6.34 8.14
N GLY A 199 2.10 -5.07 7.94
CA GLY A 199 1.51 -3.95 8.69
C GLY A 199 0.04 -3.74 8.35
N TYR A 200 -0.30 -3.63 7.06
CA TYR A 200 -1.69 -3.46 6.63
C TYR A 200 -2.54 -4.71 6.89
N SER A 201 -2.01 -5.92 6.75
CA SER A 201 -2.75 -7.14 7.08
C SER A 201 -3.14 -7.20 8.56
N CYS A 202 -2.22 -6.86 9.47
CA CYS A 202 -2.51 -6.77 10.90
C CYS A 202 -3.55 -5.67 11.22
N ALA A 203 -3.48 -4.53 10.51
CA ALA A 203 -4.36 -3.39 10.72
C ALA A 203 -5.85 -3.72 10.51
N ILE A 204 -6.18 -4.77 9.73
CA ILE A 204 -7.54 -5.24 9.50
C ILE A 204 -8.22 -5.71 10.80
N PHE A 205 -7.44 -6.25 11.75
CA PHE A 205 -7.97 -6.99 12.90
C PHE A 205 -7.61 -6.32 14.25
N PRO A 206 -8.21 -5.17 14.61
CA PRO A 206 -7.97 -4.55 15.91
C PRO A 206 -8.51 -5.42 17.04
N LYS A 207 -7.82 -5.46 18.18
CA LYS A 207 -8.14 -6.34 19.32
C LYS A 207 -9.47 -6.04 19.98
N GLN A 208 -10.09 -4.89 19.71
CA GLN A 208 -11.41 -4.58 20.24
C GLN A 208 -12.49 -5.49 19.64
N THR A 209 -12.40 -5.75 18.34
CA THR A 209 -13.34 -6.58 17.57
C THR A 209 -12.80 -7.97 17.28
N HIS A 210 -11.48 -8.14 17.18
CA HIS A 210 -10.82 -9.41 16.83
C HIS A 210 -9.80 -9.82 17.90
N ARG A 211 -10.31 -10.22 19.08
CA ARG A 211 -9.47 -10.60 20.25
C ARG A 211 -8.71 -11.91 20.04
N ASP A 212 -9.34 -12.88 19.38
CA ASP A 212 -8.72 -14.17 19.14
C ASP A 212 -7.87 -14.09 17.87
N ILE A 213 -6.56 -13.92 18.06
CA ILE A 213 -5.61 -13.87 16.96
C ILE A 213 -5.56 -15.19 16.16
N SER A 214 -5.89 -16.33 16.79
CA SER A 214 -5.84 -17.63 16.12
C SER A 214 -6.89 -17.77 15.01
N ALA A 215 -7.97 -16.98 15.05
CA ALA A 215 -9.01 -16.95 14.03
C ALA A 215 -8.55 -16.33 12.69
N TYR A 216 -7.45 -15.57 12.66
CA TYR A 216 -7.01 -14.89 11.43
C TYR A 216 -5.50 -14.91 11.18
N ILE A 217 -4.65 -15.26 12.16
CA ILE A 217 -3.18 -15.14 12.00
C ILE A 217 -2.63 -15.86 10.77
N GLN A 218 -3.23 -16.99 10.40
CA GLN A 218 -2.76 -17.84 9.29
C GLN A 218 -2.88 -17.14 7.92
N ILE A 219 -3.81 -16.19 7.77
CA ILE A 219 -4.02 -15.49 6.51
C ILE A 219 -3.21 -14.19 6.37
N LEU A 220 -2.55 -13.71 7.43
CA LEU A 220 -1.83 -12.43 7.38
C LEU A 220 -0.75 -12.39 6.28
N PRO A 221 0.07 -13.44 6.09
CA PRO A 221 1.04 -13.45 4.99
C PRO A 221 0.36 -13.37 3.62
N ASP A 222 -0.75 -14.08 3.43
CA ASP A 222 -1.50 -14.07 2.17
C ASP A 222 -2.15 -12.71 1.90
N ILE A 223 -2.70 -12.05 2.93
CA ILE A 223 -3.21 -10.67 2.79
C ILE A 223 -2.09 -9.71 2.41
N GLY A 224 -0.92 -9.83 3.04
CA GLY A 224 0.23 -8.98 2.72
C GLY A 224 0.71 -9.16 1.28
N ASP A 225 0.82 -10.41 0.81
CA ASP A 225 1.16 -10.74 -0.57
C ASP A 225 0.08 -10.23 -1.54
N TYR A 226 -1.21 -10.42 -1.21
CA TYR A 226 -2.32 -9.91 -2.01
C TYR A 226 -2.21 -8.39 -2.18
N PHE A 227 -2.04 -7.67 -1.07
CA PHE A 227 -1.93 -6.21 -1.07
C PHE A 227 -0.81 -5.73 -2.00
N CYS A 228 0.39 -6.32 -1.87
CA CYS A 228 1.54 -5.93 -2.67
C CYS A 228 1.32 -6.25 -4.16
N LEU A 229 0.87 -7.47 -4.49
CA LEU A 229 0.69 -7.88 -5.88
C LEU A 229 -0.47 -7.15 -6.57
N ALA A 230 -1.57 -6.92 -5.86
CA ALA A 230 -2.69 -6.13 -6.39
C ALA A 230 -2.26 -4.69 -6.65
N ASN A 231 -1.44 -4.11 -5.77
CA ASN A 231 -0.83 -2.80 -6.01
C ASN A 231 -0.03 -2.81 -7.30
N ASP A 232 0.95 -3.72 -7.42
CA ASP A 232 1.87 -3.79 -8.55
C ASP A 232 1.12 -3.97 -9.87
N VAL A 233 0.04 -4.78 -9.89
CA VAL A 233 -0.79 -4.94 -11.09
C VAL A 233 -1.53 -3.65 -11.46
N LEU A 234 -2.12 -2.97 -10.48
CA LEU A 234 -2.95 -1.78 -10.69
C LEU A 234 -2.13 -0.50 -10.90
N SER A 235 -0.91 -0.44 -10.38
CA SER A 235 0.03 0.68 -10.55
C SER A 235 0.90 0.54 -11.80
N PHE A 236 1.08 -0.67 -12.35
CA PHE A 236 1.97 -0.91 -13.49
C PHE A 236 1.78 0.08 -14.65
N TYR A 237 0.52 0.45 -14.96
CA TYR A 237 0.26 1.42 -16.04
C TYR A 237 0.94 2.78 -15.81
N LYS A 238 0.82 3.37 -14.62
CA LYS A 238 1.45 4.67 -14.34
C LYS A 238 2.98 4.55 -14.23
N GLU A 239 3.48 3.41 -13.74
CA GLU A 239 4.90 3.13 -13.59
C GLU A 239 5.58 3.01 -14.95
N GLU A 240 4.96 2.27 -15.89
CA GLU A 240 5.41 2.18 -17.28
C GLU A 240 5.45 3.56 -17.95
N LEU A 241 4.43 4.39 -17.73
CA LEU A 241 4.39 5.75 -18.24
C LEU A 241 5.46 6.67 -17.63
N ALA A 242 5.84 6.41 -16.38
CA ALA A 242 6.93 7.10 -15.69
C ALA A 242 8.32 6.57 -16.10
N GLY A 243 8.39 5.45 -16.83
CA GLY A 243 9.63 4.80 -17.21
C GLY A 243 10.31 4.08 -16.03
N GLU A 244 9.53 3.71 -15.02
CA GLU A 244 10.01 2.97 -13.85
C GLU A 244 10.33 1.53 -14.25
N THR A 245 11.55 1.08 -13.96
CA THR A 245 12.04 -0.26 -14.31
C THR A 245 12.42 -1.10 -13.09
N THR A 246 12.39 -0.49 -11.91
CA THR A 246 12.68 -1.13 -10.61
C THR A 246 11.39 -1.57 -9.90
N ASN A 247 10.35 -1.91 -10.66
CA ASN A 247 9.10 -2.45 -10.12
C ASN A 247 9.07 -3.98 -10.16
N GLN A 248 8.10 -4.55 -9.45
CA GLN A 248 8.01 -6.00 -9.29
C GLN A 248 7.85 -6.76 -10.61
N VAL A 249 7.15 -6.18 -11.59
CA VAL A 249 6.90 -6.80 -12.89
C VAL A 249 8.20 -6.94 -13.67
N HIS A 250 9.00 -5.87 -13.75
CA HIS A 250 10.29 -5.89 -14.45
C HIS A 250 11.33 -6.74 -13.74
N LEU A 251 11.42 -6.65 -12.41
CA LEU A 251 12.35 -7.49 -11.64
C LEU A 251 12.04 -8.99 -11.80
N ARG A 252 10.76 -9.36 -11.87
CA ARG A 252 10.33 -10.74 -12.19
C ARG A 252 10.60 -11.10 -13.66
N ALA A 253 10.42 -10.16 -14.59
CA ALA A 253 10.75 -10.37 -16.01
C ALA A 253 12.25 -10.68 -16.19
N ASP A 254 13.12 -9.93 -15.51
CA ASP A 254 14.58 -10.11 -15.55
C ASP A 254 15.01 -11.47 -14.99
N THR A 255 14.42 -11.89 -13.87
CA THR A 255 14.77 -13.17 -13.23
C THR A 255 14.21 -14.38 -13.99
N THR A 256 13.07 -14.25 -14.65
CA THR A 256 12.40 -15.36 -15.34
C THR A 256 12.66 -15.41 -16.85
N GLY A 257 13.23 -14.35 -17.43
CA GLY A 257 13.38 -14.17 -18.88
C GLY A 257 12.05 -14.05 -19.63
N LYS A 258 10.96 -13.73 -18.92
CA LYS A 258 9.61 -13.56 -19.50
C LYS A 258 9.39 -12.12 -19.93
N HIS A 259 8.49 -11.91 -20.89
CA HIS A 259 8.02 -10.57 -21.22
C HIS A 259 7.22 -9.95 -20.04
N PRO A 260 7.37 -8.66 -19.72
CA PRO A 260 6.64 -8.00 -18.60
C PRO A 260 5.13 -8.25 -18.62
N LYS A 261 4.48 -8.10 -19.79
CA LYS A 261 3.06 -8.44 -19.97
C LYS A 261 2.68 -9.87 -19.53
N ARG A 262 3.54 -10.86 -19.79
CA ARG A 262 3.29 -12.25 -19.36
C ARG A 262 3.39 -12.38 -17.84
N VAL A 263 4.37 -11.72 -17.22
CA VAL A 263 4.53 -11.65 -15.76
C VAL A 263 3.30 -11.01 -15.12
N LEU A 264 2.80 -9.91 -15.70
CA LEU A 264 1.61 -9.22 -15.21
C LEU A 264 0.36 -10.11 -15.22
N ILE A 265 0.16 -10.91 -16.28
CA ILE A 265 -0.94 -11.90 -16.35
C ILE A 265 -0.80 -12.97 -15.26
N GLU A 266 0.41 -13.48 -15.04
CA GLU A 266 0.67 -14.46 -13.97
C GLU A 266 0.44 -13.85 -12.58
N MET A 267 0.77 -12.57 -12.37
CA MET A 267 0.46 -11.87 -11.12
C MET A 267 -1.04 -11.74 -10.88
N VAL A 268 -1.86 -11.55 -11.93
CA VAL A 268 -3.32 -11.58 -11.79
C VAL A 268 -3.82 -12.95 -11.32
N GLU A 269 -3.25 -14.04 -11.85
CA GLU A 269 -3.57 -15.40 -11.41
C GLU A 269 -3.16 -15.62 -9.93
N GLU A 270 -1.98 -15.13 -9.53
CA GLU A 270 -1.51 -15.18 -8.13
C GLU A 270 -2.45 -14.40 -7.19
N VAL A 271 -2.89 -13.20 -7.56
CA VAL A 271 -3.83 -12.40 -6.77
C VAL A 271 -5.18 -13.13 -6.60
N ARG A 272 -5.68 -13.77 -7.66
CA ARG A 272 -6.89 -14.61 -7.59
C ARG A 272 -6.69 -15.78 -6.63
N ASP A 273 -5.58 -16.48 -6.73
CA ASP A 273 -5.33 -17.66 -5.91
C ASP A 273 -5.16 -17.29 -4.42
N LEU A 274 -4.58 -16.11 -4.13
CA LEU A 274 -4.55 -15.50 -2.80
C LEU A 274 -5.97 -15.16 -2.30
N HIS A 275 -6.79 -14.50 -3.12
CA HIS A 275 -8.18 -14.20 -2.79
C HIS A 275 -8.97 -15.44 -2.39
N ILE A 276 -8.88 -16.52 -3.18
CA ILE A 276 -9.57 -17.79 -2.91
C ILE A 276 -9.08 -18.37 -1.59
N ARG A 277 -7.75 -18.44 -1.39
CA ARG A 277 -7.18 -19.04 -0.18
C ARG A 277 -7.55 -18.28 1.08
N ILE A 278 -7.49 -16.94 1.07
CA ILE A 278 -7.88 -16.09 2.20
C ILE A 278 -9.38 -16.28 2.49
N THR A 279 -10.22 -16.18 1.45
CA THR A 279 -11.68 -16.30 1.60
C THR A 279 -12.07 -17.67 2.17
N THR A 280 -11.51 -18.76 1.63
CA THR A 280 -11.79 -20.12 2.09
C THR A 280 -11.30 -20.38 3.51
N THR A 281 -10.11 -19.87 3.86
CA THR A 281 -9.58 -20.04 5.23
C THR A 281 -10.44 -19.33 6.28
N LEU A 282 -11.12 -18.24 5.90
CA LEU A 282 -11.99 -17.46 6.78
C LEU A 282 -13.47 -17.87 6.72
N GLU A 283 -13.86 -18.92 5.98
CA GLU A 283 -15.28 -19.33 5.82
C GLU A 283 -15.99 -19.60 7.16
N GLU A 284 -15.27 -20.17 8.13
CA GLU A 284 -15.79 -20.45 9.48
C GLU A 284 -15.64 -19.27 10.45
N GLN A 285 -15.07 -18.15 9.99
CA GLN A 285 -14.77 -16.94 10.78
C GLN A 285 -15.47 -15.71 10.18
N PRO A 286 -16.81 -15.61 10.29
CA PRO A 286 -17.60 -14.63 9.52
C PRO A 286 -17.23 -13.16 9.78
N GLU A 287 -16.85 -12.82 11.01
CA GLU A 287 -16.42 -11.46 11.36
C GLU A 287 -15.08 -11.09 10.69
N ALA A 288 -14.10 -12.00 10.74
CA ALA A 288 -12.81 -11.81 10.09
C ALA A 288 -12.94 -11.80 8.55
N LEU A 289 -13.80 -12.66 7.99
CA LEU A 289 -14.11 -12.67 6.56
C LEU A 289 -14.73 -11.34 6.11
N ALA A 290 -15.66 -10.79 6.89
CA ALA A 290 -16.26 -9.49 6.59
C ALA A 290 -15.22 -8.37 6.62
N ALA A 291 -14.33 -8.36 7.63
CA ALA A 291 -13.23 -7.39 7.72
C ALA A 291 -12.26 -7.50 6.53
N TRP A 292 -11.90 -8.73 6.13
CA TRP A 292 -11.11 -8.98 4.91
C TRP A 292 -11.80 -8.43 3.67
N LYS A 293 -13.10 -8.70 3.46
CA LYS A 293 -13.83 -8.21 2.28
C LYS A 293 -13.94 -6.69 2.24
N THR A 294 -14.13 -6.05 3.39
CA THR A 294 -14.05 -4.59 3.50
C THR A 294 -12.70 -4.07 3.03
N PHE A 295 -11.60 -4.65 3.52
CA PHE A 295 -10.25 -4.27 3.13
C PHE A 295 -9.98 -4.53 1.65
N GLU A 296 -10.29 -5.72 1.16
CA GLU A 296 -10.07 -6.16 -0.23
C GLU A 296 -10.73 -5.19 -1.22
N TYR A 297 -12.03 -4.93 -1.06
CA TYR A 297 -12.75 -4.06 -1.97
C TYR A 297 -12.34 -2.60 -1.82
N GLY A 298 -12.08 -2.15 -0.58
CA GLY A 298 -11.57 -0.81 -0.34
C GLY A 298 -10.23 -0.58 -1.04
N TYR A 299 -9.31 -1.52 -0.91
CA TYR A 299 -7.97 -1.39 -1.47
C TYR A 299 -7.98 -1.40 -2.99
N MET A 300 -8.74 -2.32 -3.61
CA MET A 300 -8.92 -2.34 -5.07
C MET A 300 -9.47 -1.00 -5.58
N CYS A 301 -10.41 -0.38 -4.87
CA CYS A 301 -10.94 0.93 -5.23
C CYS A 301 -9.86 2.03 -5.20
N VAL A 302 -9.10 2.11 -4.10
CA VAL A 302 -8.03 3.10 -3.93
C VAL A 302 -6.90 2.89 -4.93
N ALA A 303 -6.47 1.65 -5.14
CA ALA A 303 -5.41 1.33 -6.09
C ALA A 303 -5.83 1.66 -7.53
N LEU A 304 -7.10 1.47 -7.91
CA LEU A 304 -7.62 1.95 -9.21
C LEU A 304 -7.62 3.48 -9.32
N LEU A 305 -8.03 4.17 -8.25
CA LEU A 305 -8.04 5.64 -8.17
C LEU A 305 -6.63 6.22 -8.34
N LEU A 306 -5.64 5.63 -7.65
CA LEU A 306 -4.25 6.08 -7.65
C LEU A 306 -3.46 5.60 -8.88
N GLY A 307 -3.73 4.39 -9.39
CA GLY A 307 -2.97 3.74 -10.46
C GLY A 307 -3.27 4.28 -11.85
N PHE A 308 -4.46 4.84 -12.07
CA PHE A 308 -4.87 5.28 -13.41
C PHE A 308 -5.17 6.79 -13.52
N SER A 309 -4.96 7.60 -12.47
CA SER A 309 -5.31 9.03 -12.44
C SER A 309 -6.67 9.31 -13.10
N VAL A 310 -7.65 8.45 -12.86
CA VAL A 310 -8.85 8.49 -13.69
C VAL A 310 -9.80 9.54 -13.18
N SER A 311 -10.15 10.47 -14.06
CA SER A 311 -11.35 11.28 -13.92
C SER A 311 -12.51 10.41 -13.39
N SER A 312 -13.26 10.94 -12.42
CA SER A 312 -14.38 10.25 -11.73
C SER A 312 -15.38 9.55 -12.68
N PHE A 313 -15.36 9.93 -13.95
CA PHE A 313 -16.16 9.39 -15.04
C PHE A 313 -15.84 7.93 -15.44
N MET A 314 -14.59 7.44 -15.34
CA MET A 314 -14.31 6.03 -15.67
C MET A 314 -14.58 5.08 -14.50
N ILE A 315 -14.59 5.54 -13.25
CA ILE A 315 -14.98 4.70 -12.11
C ILE A 315 -16.47 4.38 -12.21
N GLN A 316 -17.31 5.37 -12.53
CA GLN A 316 -18.72 5.11 -12.84
C GLN A 316 -18.90 4.12 -13.99
N LYS A 317 -18.04 4.13 -15.02
CA LYS A 317 -18.12 3.18 -16.14
C LYS A 317 -17.49 1.82 -15.86
N CYS A 318 -16.43 1.72 -15.07
CA CYS A 318 -15.86 0.43 -14.64
C CYS A 318 -16.81 -0.27 -13.68
N VAL A 319 -17.41 0.47 -12.74
CA VAL A 319 -18.49 -0.03 -11.88
C VAL A 319 -19.74 -0.40 -12.68
N ALA A 320 -20.10 0.35 -13.73
CA ALA A 320 -21.25 0.03 -14.58
C ALA A 320 -20.98 -1.04 -15.67
N SER A 321 -19.74 -1.46 -15.91
CA SER A 321 -19.38 -2.46 -16.94
C SER A 321 -19.02 -3.85 -16.37
N VAL A 322 -19.12 -4.00 -15.05
CA VAL A 322 -19.11 -5.32 -14.37
C VAL A 322 -20.54 -5.89 -14.28
N ASN A 323 -21.55 -5.17 -14.80
CA ASN A 323 -22.91 -5.67 -15.06
C ASN A 323 -23.16 -5.80 -16.57
#